data_AF-A0A7X7B4N4-F1
#
_entry.id   AF-A0A7X7B4N4-F1
#
_cell.length_a   1.000
_cell.length_b   1.000
_cell.length_c   1.000
_cell.angle_alpha   90.00
_cell.angle_beta   90.00
_cell.angle_gamma   90.00
#
_symmetry.space_group_name_H-M   'P 1'
#
loop_
_entity.id
_entity.type
_entity.pdbx_description
1 polymer ?
#
loop_
_entity_poly.entity_id
_entity_poly.type
_entity_poly.pdbx_seq_one_letter_code
_entity_poly.pdbx_strand_id
1 'polypeptide(L)'
;MLIDKDIVLKYLNSEDISDHWIFNLIQEGEYLFEKPSAEKKNDIRKLLFNIESGLLDFIPLNEKIYSSLYPNWREVLKDVNVILVVGCPNPYDAMVREYKKKEYIIFDLIRFNEYKDLGYDIDFVIRQLITHELSHLCLHKKYPPFDYNSFKEKLKYIVFDEGFAHILAFKEDLENYDFSKIIKDHYEDSVSKLNEALKEKDMNKQKKLIIESNSGKYWDKFGAVAGKLFLVDNIKNINELYNRGPKNFISSMNIL
;
A
#
# COMPACT_ATOMS: atom_id res chain seq x y z
N MET A 1 10.86 -8.86 10.03
CA MET A 1 9.56 -9.23 9.47
C MET A 1 9.19 -10.62 9.93
N LEU A 2 7.92 -10.85 10.24
CA LEU A 2 7.39 -12.15 10.60
C LEU A 2 6.65 -12.70 9.38
N ILE A 3 7.16 -13.78 8.80
CA ILE A 3 6.61 -14.39 7.58
C ILE A 3 5.92 -15.69 7.98
N ASP A 4 4.59 -15.73 7.83
CA ASP A 4 3.79 -16.95 7.92
C ASP A 4 3.64 -17.55 6.52
N LYS A 5 3.94 -18.85 6.39
CA LYS A 5 3.86 -19.61 5.15
C LYS A 5 3.14 -20.95 5.31
N ASP A 6 2.44 -21.15 6.44
CA ASP A 6 1.81 -22.42 6.78
C ASP A 6 0.87 -22.93 5.68
N ILE A 7 0.02 -22.05 5.14
CA ILE A 7 -0.93 -22.38 4.06
C ILE A 7 -0.19 -22.83 2.80
N VAL A 8 0.86 -22.12 2.40
CA VAL A 8 1.65 -22.47 1.21
C VAL A 8 2.31 -23.83 1.39
N LEU A 9 2.90 -24.09 2.56
CA LEU A 9 3.54 -25.38 2.85
C LEU A 9 2.54 -26.54 2.83
N LYS A 10 1.36 -26.37 3.45
CA LYS A 10 0.27 -27.35 3.40
C LYS A 10 -0.17 -27.65 1.96
N TYR A 11 -0.37 -26.61 1.15
CA TYR A 11 -0.68 -26.78 -0.27
C TYR A 11 0.41 -27.55 -1.01
N LEU A 12 1.69 -27.20 -0.81
CA LEU A 12 2.82 -27.91 -1.44
C LEU A 12 2.84 -29.40 -1.05
N ASN A 13 2.46 -29.73 0.18
CA ASN A 13 2.32 -31.10 0.70
C ASN A 13 1.02 -31.82 0.27
N SER A 14 0.11 -31.13 -0.42
CA SER A 14 -1.22 -31.67 -0.82
C SER A 14 -2.19 -31.84 0.35
N GLU A 15 -2.00 -31.09 1.43
CA GLU A 15 -2.94 -31.01 2.53
C GLU A 15 -4.12 -30.09 2.17
N ASP A 16 -5.27 -30.29 2.81
CA ASP A 16 -6.40 -29.39 2.68
C ASP A 16 -6.13 -28.09 3.44
N ILE A 17 -6.41 -26.98 2.79
CA ILE A 17 -6.23 -25.63 3.33
C ILE A 17 -7.55 -24.86 3.41
N SER A 18 -8.64 -25.38 2.85
CA SER A 18 -9.91 -24.65 2.68
C SER A 18 -10.47 -24.11 4.01
N ASP A 19 -10.34 -24.86 5.10
CA ASP A 19 -10.84 -24.45 6.43
C ASP A 19 -9.98 -23.37 7.13
N HIS A 20 -8.97 -22.80 6.46
CA HIS A 20 -8.12 -21.78 7.08
C HIS A 20 -8.86 -20.44 7.29
N TRP A 21 -8.73 -19.87 8.49
CA TRP A 21 -9.43 -18.64 8.91
C TRP A 21 -9.20 -17.44 7.98
N ILE A 22 -8.04 -17.38 7.30
CA ILE A 22 -7.68 -16.27 6.41
C ILE A 22 -8.72 -16.05 5.30
N PHE A 23 -9.36 -17.12 4.82
CA PHE A 23 -10.35 -17.04 3.74
C PHE A 23 -11.66 -16.37 4.17
N ASN A 24 -11.90 -16.22 5.48
CA ASN A 24 -13.00 -15.40 6.04
C ASN A 24 -12.61 -13.94 6.27
N LEU A 25 -11.35 -13.56 6.05
CA LEU A 25 -10.86 -12.19 6.24
C LEU A 25 -10.59 -11.45 4.95
N ILE A 26 -10.64 -12.13 3.81
CA ILE A 26 -10.43 -11.49 2.52
C ILE A 26 -11.51 -10.42 2.30
N GLN A 27 -12.77 -10.74 2.58
CA GLN A 27 -13.87 -9.78 2.50
C GLN A 27 -14.81 -9.99 3.69
N GLU A 28 -15.20 -8.90 4.34
CA GLU A 28 -16.05 -8.97 5.54
C GLU A 28 -17.40 -9.64 5.22
N GLY A 29 -17.73 -10.68 5.99
CA GLY A 29 -18.97 -11.43 5.83
C GLY A 29 -18.96 -12.49 4.73
N GLU A 30 -17.84 -12.67 4.01
CA GLU A 30 -17.72 -13.65 2.93
C GLU A 30 -16.57 -14.63 3.16
N TYR A 31 -16.81 -15.90 2.82
CA TYR A 31 -15.78 -16.92 2.72
C TYR A 31 -15.33 -17.01 1.27
N LEU A 32 -14.05 -16.71 1.02
CA LEU A 32 -13.48 -16.63 -0.32
C LEU A 32 -12.31 -17.60 -0.47
N PHE A 33 -12.56 -18.72 -1.16
CA PHE A 33 -11.55 -19.72 -1.46
C PHE A 33 -11.70 -20.24 -2.90
N GLU A 34 -10.62 -20.19 -3.66
CA GLU A 34 -10.46 -20.80 -4.96
C GLU A 34 -9.43 -21.92 -4.86
N LYS A 35 -9.84 -23.17 -5.11
CA LYS A 35 -8.94 -24.31 -4.96
C LYS A 35 -7.74 -24.18 -5.92
N PRO A 36 -6.50 -24.08 -5.42
CA PRO A 36 -5.32 -23.92 -6.27
C PRO A 36 -5.01 -25.23 -7.02
N SER A 37 -4.71 -25.12 -8.32
CA SER A 37 -4.32 -26.27 -9.16
C SER A 37 -3.02 -26.91 -8.66
N ALA A 38 -2.94 -28.24 -8.65
CA ALA A 38 -1.72 -28.97 -8.26
C ALA A 38 -0.56 -28.76 -9.24
N GLU A 39 -0.83 -28.37 -10.49
CA GLU A 39 0.19 -28.15 -11.53
C GLU A 39 1.09 -26.94 -11.21
N LYS A 40 0.55 -25.93 -10.49
CA LYS A 40 1.30 -24.71 -10.13
C LYS A 40 2.32 -24.94 -9.00
N LYS A 41 2.35 -26.10 -8.33
CA LYS A 41 3.19 -26.36 -7.15
C LYS A 41 4.68 -26.08 -7.37
N ASN A 42 5.23 -26.42 -8.54
CA ASN A 42 6.65 -26.20 -8.81
C ASN A 42 6.99 -24.73 -8.95
N ASP A 43 6.10 -23.94 -9.57
CA ASP A 43 6.28 -22.50 -9.69
C ASP A 43 6.09 -21.81 -8.33
N ILE A 44 5.09 -22.24 -7.56
CA ILE A 44 4.87 -21.73 -6.20
C ILE A 44 6.05 -22.01 -5.29
N ARG A 45 6.71 -23.18 -5.41
CA ARG A 45 7.92 -23.48 -4.62
C ARG A 45 9.07 -22.52 -4.95
N LYS A 46 9.28 -22.21 -6.24
CA LYS A 46 10.32 -21.26 -6.67
C LYS A 46 9.98 -19.84 -6.23
N LEU A 47 8.72 -19.44 -6.43
CA LEU A 47 8.23 -18.13 -6.02
C LEU A 47 8.36 -17.94 -4.52
N LEU A 48 7.92 -18.91 -3.71
CA LEU A 48 8.07 -18.89 -2.25
C LEU A 48 9.53 -18.62 -1.86
N PHE A 49 10.49 -19.36 -2.43
CA PHE A 49 11.91 -19.15 -2.14
C PHE A 49 12.38 -17.71 -2.46
N ASN A 50 11.99 -17.18 -3.63
CA ASN A 50 12.36 -15.83 -4.03
C ASN A 50 11.75 -14.77 -3.11
N ILE A 51 10.46 -14.90 -2.80
CA ILE A 51 9.75 -13.98 -1.89
C ILE A 51 10.40 -14.02 -0.51
N GLU A 52 10.65 -15.20 0.05
CA GLU A 52 11.26 -15.33 1.37
C GLU A 52 12.63 -14.66 1.41
N SER A 53 13.48 -14.89 0.40
CA SER A 53 14.79 -14.24 0.30
C SER A 53 14.66 -12.71 0.21
N GLY A 54 13.74 -12.22 -0.63
CA GLY A 54 13.52 -10.78 -0.82
C GLY A 54 12.94 -10.09 0.42
N LEU A 55 12.13 -10.79 1.22
CA LEU A 55 11.56 -10.27 2.47
C LEU A 55 12.54 -10.30 3.64
N LEU A 56 13.47 -11.27 3.69
CA LEU A 56 14.51 -11.36 4.72
C LEU A 56 15.53 -10.22 4.60
N ASP A 57 15.99 -9.96 3.38
CA ASP A 57 16.94 -8.88 3.07
C ASP A 57 16.24 -7.64 2.52
N PHE A 58 15.00 -7.39 2.96
CA PHE A 58 14.17 -6.32 2.42
C PHE A 58 14.82 -4.95 2.62
N ILE A 59 14.93 -4.23 1.50
CA ILE A 59 15.31 -2.82 1.45
C ILE A 59 14.16 -2.07 0.78
N PRO A 60 13.63 -0.97 1.36
CA PRO A 60 12.57 -0.21 0.71
C PRO A 60 13.04 0.40 -0.61
N LEU A 61 12.10 0.66 -1.53
CA LEU A 61 12.39 1.50 -2.69
C LEU A 61 12.85 2.89 -2.21
N ASN A 62 13.72 3.54 -2.99
CA ASN A 62 14.25 4.87 -2.67
C ASN A 62 14.91 4.95 -1.28
N GLU A 63 15.68 3.92 -0.89
CA GLU A 63 16.20 3.73 0.47
C GLU A 63 16.81 4.99 1.09
N LYS A 64 17.55 5.79 0.32
CA LYS A 64 18.15 7.04 0.79
C LYS A 64 17.10 8.05 1.27
N ILE A 65 16.07 8.30 0.46
CA ILE A 65 14.95 9.19 0.82
C ILE A 65 14.14 8.55 1.95
N TYR A 66 13.85 7.25 1.82
CA TYR A 66 13.07 6.49 2.79
C TYR A 66 13.70 6.53 4.18
N SER A 67 15.00 6.28 4.29
CA SER A 67 15.74 6.27 5.56
C SER A 67 15.92 7.67 6.15
N SER A 68 15.91 8.71 5.31
CA SER A 68 15.90 10.10 5.78
C SER A 68 14.57 10.45 6.47
N LEU A 69 13.45 9.97 5.93
CA LEU A 69 12.11 10.19 6.49
C LEU A 69 11.86 9.31 7.72
N TYR A 70 12.30 8.04 7.65
CA TYR A 70 11.99 7.00 8.63
C TYR A 70 13.27 6.35 9.18
N PRO A 71 14.11 7.04 9.95
CA PRO A 71 15.42 6.52 10.36
C PRO A 71 15.38 5.19 11.13
N ASN A 72 14.24 4.87 11.76
CA ASN A 72 14.03 3.64 12.53
C ASN A 72 13.19 2.58 11.79
N TRP A 73 13.04 2.67 10.45
CA TRP A 73 12.17 1.75 9.69
C TRP A 73 12.54 0.27 9.87
N ARG A 74 13.83 -0.04 10.07
CA ARG A 74 14.30 -1.42 10.33
C ARG A 74 13.72 -2.01 11.61
N GLU A 75 13.50 -1.19 12.65
CA GLU A 75 12.83 -1.63 13.87
C GLU A 75 11.32 -1.81 13.65
N VAL A 76 10.69 -0.92 12.87
CA VAL A 76 9.27 -1.09 12.46
C VAL A 76 9.07 -2.39 11.67
N LEU A 77 10.00 -2.70 10.78
CA LEU A 77 9.96 -3.88 9.92
C LEU A 77 9.93 -5.21 10.71
N LYS A 78 10.47 -5.22 11.94
CA LYS A 78 10.46 -6.43 12.79
C LYS A 78 9.03 -6.84 13.15
N ASP A 79 8.13 -5.88 13.29
CA ASP A 79 6.73 -6.10 13.72
C ASP A 79 5.76 -6.34 12.54
N VAL A 80 6.24 -6.17 11.30
CA VAL A 80 5.44 -6.40 10.09
C VAL A 80 5.13 -7.89 9.95
N ASN A 81 3.83 -8.23 9.89
CA ASN A 81 3.35 -9.59 9.68
C ASN A 81 2.99 -9.75 8.21
N VAL A 82 3.68 -10.66 7.52
CA VAL A 82 3.37 -11.06 6.16
C VAL A 82 2.84 -12.49 6.19
N ILE A 83 1.70 -12.73 5.56
CA ILE A 83 1.13 -14.06 5.38
C ILE A 83 1.19 -14.40 3.89
N LEU A 84 1.98 -15.42 3.56
CA LEU A 84 2.01 -16.01 2.24
C LEU A 84 0.92 -17.07 2.18
N VAL A 85 0.05 -16.97 1.18
CA VAL A 85 -1.12 -17.85 1.02
C VAL A 85 -1.22 -18.36 -0.41
N VAL A 86 -2.11 -19.33 -0.61
CA VAL A 86 -2.61 -19.74 -1.91
C VAL A 86 -4.11 -20.00 -1.79
N GLY A 87 -4.85 -19.73 -2.86
CA GLY A 87 -6.28 -20.03 -2.95
C GLY A 87 -7.19 -18.84 -2.65
N CYS A 88 -6.68 -17.61 -2.65
CA CYS A 88 -7.51 -16.42 -2.79
C CYS A 88 -8.03 -16.31 -4.24
N PRO A 89 -9.31 -15.98 -4.45
CA PRO A 89 -9.86 -15.76 -5.79
C PRO A 89 -9.33 -14.45 -6.39
N ASN A 90 -9.37 -14.32 -7.72
CA ASN A 90 -9.15 -13.03 -8.38
C ASN A 90 -10.21 -12.00 -7.91
N PRO A 91 -9.86 -10.73 -7.62
CA PRO A 91 -8.57 -10.05 -7.84
C PRO A 91 -7.65 -10.00 -6.60
N TYR A 92 -7.80 -10.88 -5.63
CA TYR A 92 -7.09 -10.80 -4.35
C TYR A 92 -5.67 -11.38 -4.41
N ASP A 93 -4.77 -10.64 -5.03
CA ASP A 93 -3.34 -10.95 -5.14
C ASP A 93 -2.54 -10.45 -3.93
N ALA A 94 -2.80 -9.21 -3.51
CA ALA A 94 -2.16 -8.55 -2.39
C ALA A 94 -3.16 -7.70 -1.63
N MET A 95 -3.13 -7.80 -0.31
CA MET A 95 -4.10 -7.10 0.52
C MET A 95 -3.59 -6.90 1.95
N VAL A 96 -4.04 -5.80 2.58
CA VAL A 96 -3.83 -5.58 4.01
C VAL A 96 -5.13 -5.81 4.77
N ARG A 97 -5.05 -6.59 5.85
CA ARG A 97 -6.19 -6.88 6.73
C ARG A 97 -5.80 -6.65 8.18
N GLU A 98 -6.70 -6.02 8.92
CA GLU A 98 -6.58 -5.97 10.38
C GLU A 98 -7.24 -7.21 10.99
N TYR A 99 -6.52 -7.91 11.86
CA TYR A 99 -7.06 -8.98 12.68
C TYR A 99 -6.52 -8.84 14.10
N LYS A 100 -7.43 -8.82 15.09
CA LYS A 100 -7.09 -8.62 16.51
C LYS A 100 -6.20 -7.39 16.74
N LYS A 101 -6.50 -6.25 16.09
CA LYS A 101 -5.75 -4.99 16.16
C LYS A 101 -4.30 -5.06 15.66
N LYS A 102 -4.00 -6.02 14.79
CA LYS A 102 -2.74 -6.12 14.08
C LYS A 102 -3.00 -6.13 12.59
N GLU A 103 -2.19 -5.39 11.84
CA GLU A 103 -2.22 -5.38 10.39
C GLU A 103 -1.37 -6.54 9.85
N TYR A 104 -1.92 -7.23 8.87
CA TYR A 104 -1.29 -8.32 8.14
C TYR A 104 -1.28 -7.98 6.66
N ILE A 105 -0.11 -8.10 6.04
CA ILE A 105 0.04 -8.04 4.59
C ILE A 105 -0.10 -9.46 4.08
N ILE A 106 -1.05 -9.72 3.21
CA ILE A 106 -1.36 -11.05 2.69
C ILE A 106 -1.01 -11.08 1.20
N PHE A 107 -0.24 -12.08 0.79
CA PHE A 107 0.16 -12.30 -0.59
C PHE A 107 -0.27 -13.68 -1.07
N ASP A 108 -1.12 -13.72 -2.11
CA ASP A 108 -1.50 -14.98 -2.76
C ASP A 108 -0.52 -15.35 -3.86
N LEU A 109 0.25 -16.41 -3.65
CA LEU A 109 1.32 -16.82 -4.56
C LEU A 109 0.79 -17.35 -5.91
N ILE A 110 -0.45 -17.84 -5.97
CA ILE A 110 -1.08 -18.27 -7.23
C ILE A 110 -1.40 -17.06 -8.10
N ARG A 111 -1.96 -16.01 -7.50
CA ARG A 111 -2.24 -14.74 -8.18
C ARG A 111 -0.95 -14.02 -8.54
N PHE A 112 0.03 -13.94 -7.63
CA PHE A 112 1.33 -13.33 -7.94
C PHE A 112 2.05 -14.00 -9.10
N ASN A 113 1.95 -15.33 -9.21
CA ASN A 113 2.56 -16.03 -10.34
C ASN A 113 1.95 -15.62 -11.69
N GLU A 114 0.71 -15.12 -11.74
CA GLU A 114 0.08 -14.63 -12.98
C GLU A 114 0.69 -13.31 -13.46
N TYR A 115 1.24 -12.49 -12.56
CA TYR A 115 1.98 -11.28 -12.96
C TYR A 115 3.24 -11.60 -13.76
N LYS A 116 3.88 -12.74 -13.47
CA LYS A 116 5.05 -13.20 -14.22
C LYS A 116 4.66 -13.52 -15.66
N ASP A 117 3.51 -14.13 -15.86
CA ASP A 117 2.98 -14.45 -17.20
C ASP A 117 2.63 -13.16 -17.99
N LEU A 118 2.32 -12.08 -17.29
CA LEU A 118 2.10 -10.75 -17.86
C LEU A 118 3.39 -9.92 -18.04
N GLY A 119 4.56 -10.49 -17.72
CA GLY A 119 5.86 -9.85 -17.89
C GLY A 119 6.24 -8.83 -16.80
N TYR A 120 5.54 -8.82 -15.67
CA TYR A 120 5.93 -7.99 -14.53
C TYR A 120 7.09 -8.61 -13.76
N ASP A 121 7.92 -7.74 -13.19
CA ASP A 121 8.95 -8.11 -12.22
C ASP A 121 8.30 -8.29 -10.83
N ILE A 122 8.20 -9.53 -10.38
CA ILE A 122 7.57 -9.89 -9.11
C ILE A 122 8.34 -9.35 -7.91
N ASP A 123 9.67 -9.36 -7.99
CA ASP A 123 10.51 -8.86 -6.89
C ASP A 123 10.29 -7.37 -6.72
N PHE A 124 10.19 -6.64 -7.84
CA PHE A 124 9.82 -5.22 -7.82
C PHE A 124 8.42 -5.01 -7.24
N VAL A 125 7.39 -5.76 -7.68
CA VAL A 125 6.00 -5.59 -7.18
C VAL A 125 5.92 -5.84 -5.66
N ILE A 126 6.55 -6.90 -5.16
CA ILE A 126 6.56 -7.20 -3.72
C ILE A 126 7.28 -6.10 -2.96
N ARG A 127 8.45 -5.68 -3.46
CA ARG A 127 9.20 -4.60 -2.85
C ARG A 127 8.38 -3.30 -2.84
N GLN A 128 7.60 -3.06 -3.89
CA GLN A 128 6.67 -1.94 -4.00
C GLN A 128 5.63 -1.96 -2.88
N LEU A 129 4.91 -3.07 -2.74
CA LEU A 129 3.83 -3.25 -1.78
C LEU A 129 4.34 -3.15 -0.35
N ILE A 130 5.44 -3.83 -0.01
CA ILE A 130 6.02 -3.74 1.33
C ILE A 130 6.53 -2.31 1.60
N THR A 131 7.12 -1.63 0.62
CA THR A 131 7.56 -0.22 0.78
C THR A 131 6.35 0.68 1.10
N HIS A 132 5.23 0.48 0.40
CA HIS A 132 3.99 1.23 0.60
C HIS A 132 3.44 1.01 2.02
N GLU A 133 3.20 -0.24 2.40
CA GLU A 133 2.60 -0.57 3.71
C GLU A 133 3.53 -0.22 4.89
N LEU A 134 4.83 -0.46 4.75
CA LEU A 134 5.80 -0.05 5.78
C LEU A 134 5.81 1.48 5.95
N SER A 135 5.50 2.25 4.90
CA SER A 135 5.44 3.71 5.00
C SER A 135 4.32 4.14 5.93
N HIS A 136 3.13 3.54 5.81
CA HIS A 136 2.01 3.79 6.73
C HIS A 136 2.43 3.49 8.17
N LEU A 137 3.00 2.31 8.43
CA LEU A 137 3.44 1.92 9.77
C LEU A 137 4.49 2.88 10.36
N CYS A 138 5.47 3.30 9.55
CA CYS A 138 6.49 4.26 9.97
C CYS A 138 5.88 5.64 10.24
N LEU A 139 4.99 6.10 9.37
CA LEU A 139 4.30 7.38 9.49
C LEU A 139 3.42 7.41 10.73
N HIS A 140 2.63 6.36 10.98
CA HIS A 140 1.74 6.21 12.12
C HIS A 140 2.47 6.25 13.47
N LYS A 141 3.74 5.84 13.54
CA LYS A 141 4.55 5.99 14.77
C LYS A 141 4.79 7.45 15.15
N LYS A 142 4.90 8.36 14.18
CA LYS A 142 5.14 9.80 14.41
C LYS A 142 3.86 10.62 14.38
N TYR A 143 2.95 10.28 13.48
CA TYR A 143 1.67 10.93 13.27
C TYR A 143 0.57 9.87 13.35
N PRO A 144 0.16 9.44 14.56
CA PRO A 144 -0.90 8.45 14.70
C PRO A 144 -2.19 8.92 14.02
N PRO A 145 -2.97 8.00 13.42
CA PRO A 145 -4.32 8.32 12.96
C PRO A 145 -5.17 8.64 14.19
N PHE A 146 -5.38 9.92 14.48
CA PHE A 146 -6.28 10.33 15.55
C PHE A 146 -7.74 10.11 15.12
N ASP A 147 -8.65 10.08 16.09
CA ASP A 147 -10.08 10.18 15.84
C ASP A 147 -10.38 11.60 15.34
N TYR A 148 -10.15 11.82 14.04
CA TYR A 148 -10.34 13.12 13.41
C TYR A 148 -11.83 13.46 13.43
N ASN A 149 -12.20 14.33 14.38
CA ASN A 149 -13.58 14.75 14.60
C ASN A 149 -14.19 15.47 13.38
N SER A 150 -13.37 15.93 12.44
CA SER A 150 -13.84 16.62 11.24
C SER A 150 -13.44 15.90 9.95
N PHE A 151 -14.37 15.88 8.98
CA PHE A 151 -14.14 15.39 7.62
C PHE A 151 -12.88 16.00 6.99
N LYS A 152 -12.66 17.31 7.17
CA LYS A 152 -11.51 18.02 6.60
C LYS A 152 -10.19 17.51 7.16
N GLU A 153 -10.10 17.29 8.47
CA GLU A 153 -8.87 16.76 9.06
C GLU A 153 -8.60 15.33 8.62
N LYS A 154 -9.64 14.49 8.53
CA LYS A 154 -9.53 13.14 7.99
C LYS A 154 -9.01 13.15 6.54
N LEU A 155 -9.59 13.99 5.68
CA LEU A 155 -9.16 14.11 4.29
C LEU A 155 -7.72 14.63 4.18
N LYS A 156 -7.34 15.64 4.97
CA LYS A 156 -5.95 16.13 5.03
C LYS A 156 -4.97 15.03 5.42
N TYR A 157 -5.34 14.22 6.41
CA TYR A 157 -4.50 13.10 6.84
C TYR A 157 -4.36 12.06 5.74
N ILE A 158 -5.45 11.65 5.09
CA ILE A 158 -5.41 10.70 3.97
C ILE A 158 -4.47 11.18 2.87
N VAL A 159 -4.59 12.44 2.44
CA VAL A 159 -3.75 13.01 1.38
C VAL A 159 -2.26 12.99 1.77
N PHE A 160 -1.95 13.25 3.05
CA PHE A 160 -0.59 13.16 3.57
C PHE A 160 -0.09 11.72 3.59
N ASP A 161 -0.81 10.84 4.27
CA ASP A 161 -0.42 9.45 4.52
C ASP A 161 -0.27 8.64 3.21
N GLU A 162 -1.31 8.61 2.39
CA GLU A 162 -1.31 7.95 1.09
C GLU A 162 -0.30 8.58 0.13
N GLY A 163 -0.15 9.92 0.17
CA GLY A 163 0.79 10.63 -0.67
C GLY A 163 2.23 10.16 -0.44
N PHE A 164 2.66 10.08 0.82
CA PHE A 164 3.98 9.58 1.19
C PHE A 164 4.15 8.10 0.88
N ALA A 165 3.16 7.27 1.24
CA ALA A 165 3.23 5.83 0.99
C ALA A 165 3.30 5.50 -0.52
N HIS A 166 2.52 6.20 -1.35
CA HIS A 166 2.54 5.97 -2.79
C HIS A 166 3.79 6.53 -3.48
N ILE A 167 4.30 7.71 -3.10
CA ILE A 167 5.48 8.27 -3.77
C ILE A 167 6.72 7.41 -3.49
N LEU A 168 6.95 7.03 -2.23
CA LEU A 168 8.12 6.25 -1.83
C LEU A 168 8.15 4.86 -2.47
N ALA A 169 6.98 4.30 -2.74
CA ALA A 169 6.81 3.03 -3.43
C ALA A 169 6.66 3.16 -4.96
N PHE A 170 6.73 4.34 -5.57
CA PHE A 170 6.27 4.46 -6.96
C PHE A 170 7.24 3.86 -7.99
N LYS A 171 8.51 4.23 -7.91
CA LYS A 171 9.60 3.84 -8.84
C LYS A 171 10.87 3.57 -8.06
N GLU A 172 11.82 2.84 -8.66
CA GLU A 172 13.09 2.51 -8.01
C GLU A 172 13.98 3.73 -7.73
N ASP A 173 13.92 4.71 -8.62
CA ASP A 173 14.72 5.93 -8.56
C ASP A 173 13.83 7.16 -8.81
N LEU A 174 13.34 7.75 -7.72
CA LEU A 174 12.55 8.98 -7.79
C LEU A 174 13.37 10.21 -8.21
N GLU A 175 14.69 10.22 -8.00
CA GLU A 175 15.52 11.38 -8.31
C GLU A 175 15.71 11.55 -9.83
N ASN A 176 15.71 10.44 -10.59
CA ASN A 176 15.95 10.43 -12.03
C ASN A 176 14.72 10.09 -12.90
N TYR A 177 13.58 9.73 -12.30
CA TYR A 177 12.37 9.40 -13.06
C TYR A 177 11.69 10.64 -13.65
N ASP A 178 11.31 10.60 -14.92
CA ASP A 178 10.53 11.67 -15.57
C ASP A 178 9.04 11.54 -15.24
N PHE A 179 8.54 12.46 -14.42
CA PHE A 179 7.14 12.53 -14.01
C PHE A 179 6.26 13.39 -14.93
N SER A 180 6.83 14.06 -15.93
CA SER A 180 6.14 15.13 -16.69
C SER A 180 4.80 14.67 -17.27
N LYS A 181 4.76 13.46 -17.84
CA LYS A 181 3.52 12.89 -18.40
C LYS A 181 2.47 12.65 -17.32
N ILE A 182 2.87 12.06 -16.19
CA ILE A 182 1.94 11.69 -15.12
C ILE A 182 1.38 12.93 -14.42
N ILE A 183 2.23 13.94 -14.20
CA ILE A 183 1.79 15.23 -13.65
C ILE A 183 0.76 15.85 -14.59
N LYS A 184 1.07 15.92 -15.89
CA LYS A 184 0.16 16.47 -16.90
C LYS A 184 -1.19 15.74 -16.94
N ASP A 185 -1.17 14.41 -16.84
CA ASP A 185 -2.37 13.60 -17.01
C ASP A 185 -3.28 13.56 -15.76
N HIS A 186 -2.75 13.86 -14.56
CA HIS A 186 -3.46 13.56 -13.30
C HIS A 186 -3.41 14.64 -12.21
N TYR A 187 -2.42 15.54 -12.21
CA TYR A 187 -2.22 16.43 -11.08
C TYR A 187 -3.32 17.48 -10.93
N GLU A 188 -3.65 18.20 -12.00
CA GLU A 188 -4.65 19.28 -11.96
C GLU A 188 -6.03 18.75 -11.56
N ASP A 189 -6.47 17.64 -12.15
CA ASP A 189 -7.77 17.02 -11.85
C ASP A 189 -7.86 16.53 -10.39
N SER A 190 -6.80 15.87 -9.90
CA SER A 190 -6.77 15.36 -8.53
C SER A 190 -6.77 16.49 -7.48
N VAL A 191 -6.02 17.56 -7.73
CA VAL A 191 -5.96 18.75 -6.85
C VAL A 191 -7.26 19.55 -6.91
N SER A 192 -7.86 19.70 -8.10
CA SER A 192 -9.16 20.36 -8.27
C SER A 192 -10.25 19.63 -7.47
N LYS A 193 -10.35 18.31 -7.64
CA LYS A 193 -11.31 17.48 -6.88
C LYS A 193 -11.06 17.52 -5.37
N LEU A 194 -9.79 17.57 -4.94
CA LEU A 194 -9.44 17.76 -3.52
C LEU A 194 -9.93 19.11 -2.99
N ASN A 195 -9.75 20.20 -3.76
CA ASN A 195 -10.23 21.54 -3.38
C ASN A 195 -11.75 21.60 -3.26
N GLU A 196 -12.48 21.00 -4.20
CA GLU A 196 -13.94 20.86 -4.14
C GLU A 196 -14.37 20.06 -2.90
N ALA A 197 -13.72 18.92 -2.67
CA ALA A 197 -14.00 18.09 -1.50
C ALA A 197 -13.83 18.86 -0.20
N LEU A 198 -12.75 19.65 -0.05
CA LEU A 198 -12.50 20.48 1.15
C LEU A 198 -13.56 21.58 1.39
N LYS A 199 -14.39 21.91 0.39
CA LYS A 199 -15.47 22.88 0.47
C LYS A 199 -16.85 22.24 0.70
N GLU A 200 -16.95 20.92 0.59
CA GLU A 200 -18.21 20.17 0.78
C GLU A 200 -18.70 20.25 2.23
N LYS A 201 -20.01 20.43 2.40
CA LYS A 201 -20.70 20.56 3.70
C LYS A 201 -21.73 19.45 3.93
N ASP A 202 -22.16 18.76 2.88
CA ASP A 202 -23.09 17.62 2.98
C ASP A 202 -22.38 16.38 3.54
N MET A 203 -22.87 15.86 4.65
CA MET A 203 -22.25 14.73 5.35
C MET A 203 -22.25 13.42 4.55
N ASN A 204 -23.27 13.17 3.72
CA ASN A 204 -23.35 11.95 2.94
C ASN A 204 -22.34 11.99 1.79
N LYS A 205 -22.21 13.14 1.13
CA LYS A 205 -21.15 13.37 0.14
C LYS A 205 -19.77 13.31 0.76
N GLN A 206 -19.56 13.89 1.93
CA GLN A 206 -18.29 13.80 2.67
C GLN A 206 -17.89 12.34 2.93
N LYS A 207 -18.81 11.47 3.38
CA LYS A 207 -18.54 10.04 3.55
C LYS A 207 -18.09 9.38 2.25
N LYS A 208 -18.75 9.69 1.14
CA LYS A 208 -18.39 9.18 -0.20
C LYS A 208 -17.00 9.68 -0.63
N LEU A 209 -16.72 10.97 -0.42
CA LEU A 209 -15.45 11.60 -0.77
C LEU A 209 -14.27 11.02 0.01
N ILE A 210 -14.46 10.61 1.27
CA ILE A 210 -13.42 9.88 2.01
C ILE A 210 -13.07 8.58 1.30
N ILE A 211 -14.05 7.78 0.88
CA ILE A 211 -13.81 6.52 0.18
C ILE A 211 -13.12 6.79 -1.17
N GLU A 212 -13.65 7.72 -1.98
CA GLU A 212 -13.08 8.07 -3.28
C GLU A 212 -11.66 8.68 -3.19
N SER A 213 -11.27 9.21 -2.02
CA SER A 213 -9.95 9.83 -1.86
C SER A 213 -8.79 8.83 -1.83
N ASN A 214 -9.04 7.58 -1.41
CA ASN A 214 -8.01 6.54 -1.27
C ASN A 214 -8.39 5.17 -1.86
N SER A 215 -9.63 4.98 -2.31
CA SER A 215 -10.13 3.71 -2.86
C SER A 215 -10.58 3.86 -4.31
N GLY A 216 -10.48 2.78 -5.10
CA GLY A 216 -10.76 2.76 -6.54
C GLY A 216 -9.55 2.38 -7.38
N LYS A 217 -9.61 2.61 -8.70
CA LYS A 217 -8.46 2.38 -9.58
C LYS A 217 -7.31 3.30 -9.19
N TYR A 218 -6.08 2.88 -9.50
CA TYR A 218 -4.86 3.54 -9.05
C TYR A 218 -4.86 5.07 -9.21
N TRP A 219 -5.27 5.61 -10.36
CA TRP A 219 -5.31 7.04 -10.65
C TRP A 219 -6.63 7.76 -10.30
N ASP A 220 -7.66 7.02 -9.90
CA ASP A 220 -8.99 7.60 -9.58
C ASP A 220 -9.06 8.07 -8.11
N LYS A 221 -8.10 7.65 -7.29
CA LYS A 221 -7.97 7.97 -5.85
C LYS A 221 -7.48 9.40 -5.65
N PHE A 222 -8.35 10.38 -5.81
CA PHE A 222 -7.93 11.78 -5.95
C PHE A 222 -7.07 12.31 -4.78
N GLY A 223 -7.31 11.86 -3.55
CA GLY A 223 -6.55 12.30 -2.38
C GLY A 223 -5.13 11.73 -2.39
N ALA A 224 -5.01 10.42 -2.60
CA ALA A 224 -3.74 9.73 -2.77
C ALA A 224 -2.91 10.29 -3.92
N VAL A 225 -3.55 10.52 -5.08
CA VAL A 225 -2.91 11.05 -6.29
C VAL A 225 -2.45 12.50 -6.09
N ALA A 226 -3.30 13.37 -5.53
CA ALA A 226 -2.93 14.75 -5.26
C ALA A 226 -1.74 14.85 -4.30
N GLY A 227 -1.76 14.06 -3.21
CA GLY A 227 -0.65 14.00 -2.25
C GLY A 227 0.66 13.53 -2.87
N LYS A 228 0.60 12.42 -3.61
CA LYS A 228 1.76 11.85 -4.31
C LYS A 228 2.37 12.83 -5.31
N LEU A 229 1.56 13.41 -6.19
CA LEU A 229 2.06 14.27 -7.26
C LEU A 229 2.52 15.64 -6.76
N PHE A 230 1.91 16.17 -5.70
CA PHE A 230 2.48 17.32 -5.01
C PHE A 230 3.88 17.04 -4.45
N LEU A 231 4.11 15.84 -3.89
CA LEU A 231 5.43 15.45 -3.40
C LEU A 231 6.45 15.26 -4.52
N VAL A 232 6.03 14.87 -5.73
CA VAL A 232 6.92 14.80 -6.90
C VAL A 232 7.54 16.17 -7.18
N ASP A 233 6.71 17.21 -7.31
CA ASP A 233 7.18 18.58 -7.57
C ASP A 233 8.06 19.14 -6.44
N ASN A 234 7.98 18.54 -5.26
CA ASN A 234 8.66 18.98 -4.05
C ASN A 234 9.65 17.94 -3.49
N ILE A 235 10.12 17.00 -4.31
CA ILE A 235 10.93 15.86 -3.84
C ILE A 235 12.18 16.30 -3.07
N LYS A 236 12.81 17.41 -3.47
CA LYS A 236 13.98 18.00 -2.79
C LYS A 236 13.68 18.50 -1.38
N ASN A 237 12.43 18.86 -1.11
CA ASN A 237 11.95 19.37 0.18
C ASN A 237 11.09 18.34 0.93
N ILE A 238 11.11 17.07 0.51
CA ILE A 238 10.23 16.03 1.05
C ILE A 238 10.35 15.85 2.57
N ASN A 239 11.55 15.97 3.13
CA ASN A 239 11.78 15.92 4.57
C ASN A 239 11.12 17.08 5.31
N GLU A 240 11.16 18.29 4.73
CA GLU A 240 10.52 19.46 5.32
C GLU A 240 9.00 19.29 5.34
N LEU A 241 8.42 18.87 4.20
CA LEU A 241 6.99 18.60 4.07
C LEU A 241 6.52 17.51 5.04
N TYR A 242 7.31 16.44 5.20
CA TYR A 242 7.04 15.39 6.18
C TYR A 242 7.02 15.95 7.60
N ASN A 243 8.02 16.76 7.96
CA ASN A 243 8.15 17.32 9.31
C ASN A 243 7.07 18.35 9.67
N ARG A 244 6.50 19.05 8.69
CA ARG A 244 5.35 19.94 8.88
C ARG A 244 4.08 19.20 9.34
N GLY A 245 4.01 17.89 9.05
CA GLY A 245 2.94 16.99 9.45
C GLY A 245 1.62 17.19 8.70
N PRO A 246 0.63 16.30 8.94
CA PRO A 246 -0.59 16.20 8.13
C PRO A 246 -1.46 17.47 8.18
N LYS A 247 -1.47 18.21 9.29
CA LYS A 247 -2.30 19.42 9.46
C LYS A 247 -1.90 20.54 8.50
N ASN A 248 -0.60 20.68 8.23
CA ASN A 248 -0.01 21.78 7.46
C ASN A 248 0.38 21.37 6.03
N PHE A 249 0.30 20.07 5.71
CA PHE A 249 0.67 19.55 4.40
C PHE A 249 -0.17 20.17 3.27
N ILE A 250 -1.51 20.12 3.40
CA ILE A 250 -2.43 20.72 2.43
C ILE A 250 -2.23 22.22 2.25
N SER A 251 -1.91 22.96 3.31
CA SER A 251 -1.63 24.40 3.21
C SER A 251 -0.43 24.69 2.31
N SER A 252 0.48 23.73 2.12
CA SER A 252 1.65 23.86 1.24
C SER A 252 1.30 23.65 -0.24
N MET A 253 0.13 23.06 -0.54
CA MET A 253 -0.35 22.84 -1.91
C MET A 253 -0.99 24.09 -2.53
N ASN A 254 -1.06 25.21 -1.80
CA ASN A 254 -1.78 26.43 -2.20
C ASN A 254 -3.25 26.20 -2.59
N ILE A 255 -3.86 25.12 -2.11
CA ILE A 255 -5.29 24.88 -2.22
C ILE A 255 -5.96 25.38 -0.95
N LEU A 256 -6.69 26.49 -1.05
CA LEU A 256 -7.69 27.00 -0.12
C LEU A 256 -8.46 28.14 -0.82
#